data_AF-A0A2X2VJ18-F1
#
_entry.id   AF-A0A2X2VJ18-F1
#
_cell.length_a   1.000
_cell.length_b   1.000
_cell.length_c   1.000
_cell.angle_alpha   90.00
_cell.angle_beta   90.00
_cell.angle_gamma   90.00
#
_symmetry.space_group_name_H-M   'P 1'
#
loop_
_entity.id
_entity.type
_entity.pdbx_description
1 polymer ?
#
loop_
_entity_poly.entity_id
_entity_poly.type
_entity_poly.pdbx_seq_one_letter_code
_entity_poly.pdbx_strand_id
1 'polypeptide(L)'
;MPMPYGWGTGGIQLTRQRDWASRNILKVIDQGADDTTNAVSIRNFFKRVTGVNTTERTEDATLIQTRHRIPETPLTEDQIIIFQVPIPEPLRFIEPRETETRTMHALEEYGVHAGEAVRRYRPLRPYRHHLRLPGEGQ
;
A
#
# COMPACT_ATOMS: atom_id res chain seq x y z
N MET A 1 14.93 0.75 11.05
CA MET A 1 14.74 0.88 9.59
C MET A 1 15.63 2.01 9.10
N PRO A 2 16.41 1.86 8.02
CA PRO A 2 17.34 2.91 7.56
C PRO A 2 16.65 4.03 6.77
N MET A 3 15.34 3.92 6.50
CA MET A 3 14.56 4.94 5.80
C MET A 3 13.70 5.74 6.79
N PRO A 4 13.51 7.05 6.58
CA PRO A 4 12.64 7.87 7.43
C PRO A 4 11.18 7.40 7.41
N TYR A 5 10.43 7.70 8.46
CA TYR A 5 8.97 7.53 8.46
C TYR A 5 8.34 8.28 7.27
N GLY A 6 7.32 7.68 6.67
CA GLY A 6 6.67 8.22 5.45
C GLY A 6 7.30 7.79 4.13
N TRP A 7 8.51 7.18 4.16
CA TRP A 7 9.18 6.65 2.96
C TRP A 7 8.88 5.16 2.72
N GLY A 8 7.76 4.66 3.26
CA GLY A 8 7.31 3.29 3.02
C GLY A 8 7.93 2.23 3.91
N THR A 9 8.35 2.61 5.13
CA THR A 9 8.91 1.71 6.14
C THR A 9 8.01 0.49 6.44
N GLY A 10 6.68 0.67 6.50
CA GLY A 10 5.73 -0.44 6.71
C GLY A 10 5.78 -1.47 5.58
N GLY A 11 5.82 -1.02 4.32
CA GLY A 11 5.98 -1.92 3.16
C GLY A 11 7.29 -2.70 3.23
N ILE A 12 8.40 -2.04 3.58
CA ILE A 12 9.70 -2.72 3.73
C ILE A 12 9.67 -3.75 4.87
N GLN A 13 8.96 -3.47 5.97
CA GLN A 13 8.83 -4.44 7.07
C GLN A 13 8.04 -5.68 6.64
N LEU A 14 6.95 -5.52 5.89
CA LEU A 14 6.17 -6.63 5.33
C LEU A 14 7.00 -7.45 4.35
N THR A 15 7.67 -6.79 3.40
CA THR A 15 8.58 -7.42 2.42
C THR A 15 9.73 -8.19 3.11
N ARG A 16 10.12 -7.83 4.34
CA ARG A 16 11.24 -8.41 5.09
C ARG A 16 10.86 -9.61 5.97
N GLN A 17 9.59 -9.92 6.21
CA GLN A 17 9.17 -10.99 7.13
C GLN A 17 9.54 -12.40 6.61
N ARG A 18 10.81 -12.78 6.90
CA ARG A 18 11.34 -14.05 7.38
C ARG A 18 11.73 -15.23 6.45
N ASP A 19 11.23 -15.41 5.21
CA ASP A 19 11.73 -16.53 4.34
C ASP A 19 11.76 -16.27 2.82
N TRP A 20 11.45 -15.04 2.37
CA TRP A 20 11.16 -14.77 0.95
C TRP A 20 12.40 -14.64 0.04
N ALA A 21 13.55 -14.25 0.58
CA ALA A 21 14.67 -13.74 -0.22
C ALA A 21 15.27 -14.74 -1.23
N SER A 22 15.25 -16.05 -0.95
CA SER A 22 15.95 -17.03 -1.79
C SER A 22 15.17 -17.52 -3.02
N ARG A 23 13.85 -17.29 -3.05
CA ARG A 23 12.96 -17.79 -4.13
C ARG A 23 12.14 -16.71 -4.82
N ASN A 24 12.14 -15.50 -4.29
CA ASN A 24 11.30 -14.43 -4.80
C ASN A 24 12.04 -13.53 -5.80
N ILE A 25 11.28 -13.01 -6.75
CA ILE A 25 11.70 -11.99 -7.70
C ILE A 25 10.96 -10.72 -7.31
N LEU A 26 11.70 -9.74 -6.79
CA LEU A 26 11.17 -8.49 -6.27
C LEU A 26 11.07 -7.43 -7.37
N LYS A 27 9.86 -6.92 -7.59
CA LYS A 27 9.60 -5.68 -8.32
C LYS A 27 9.28 -4.56 -7.33
N VAL A 28 9.83 -3.38 -7.56
CA VAL A 28 9.55 -2.20 -6.73
C VAL A 28 9.19 -1.04 -7.63
N ILE A 29 8.01 -0.45 -7.43
CA ILE A 29 7.53 0.69 -8.20
C ILE A 29 7.07 1.83 -7.29
N ASP A 30 7.29 3.07 -7.71
CA ASP A 30 6.71 4.28 -7.12
C ASP A 30 6.13 5.12 -8.27
N GLN A 31 4.90 5.61 -8.12
CA GLN A 31 4.14 6.26 -9.20
C GLN A 31 3.98 5.40 -10.47
N GLY A 32 4.17 4.07 -10.36
CA GLY A 32 4.11 3.13 -11.47
C GLY A 32 5.44 2.90 -12.19
N ALA A 33 6.53 3.55 -11.76
CA ALA A 33 7.84 3.42 -12.39
C ALA A 33 8.88 2.80 -11.45
N ASP A 34 9.76 1.97 -12.02
CA ASP A 34 10.82 1.26 -11.32
C ASP A 34 12.06 2.13 -11.06
N ASP A 35 12.23 3.22 -11.78
CA ASP A 35 13.43 4.07 -11.81
C ASP A 35 13.34 5.35 -10.97
N THR A 36 12.22 5.56 -10.28
CA THR A 36 12.09 6.66 -9.32
C THR A 36 13.09 6.50 -8.16
N THR A 37 13.51 7.63 -7.57
CA THR A 37 14.48 7.65 -6.47
C THR A 37 14.11 6.70 -5.32
N ASN A 38 12.83 6.66 -4.94
CA ASN A 38 12.37 5.82 -3.84
C ASN A 38 12.32 4.34 -4.24
N ALA A 39 11.84 4.02 -5.45
CA ALA A 39 11.84 2.63 -5.94
C ALA A 39 13.25 2.06 -6.06
N VAL A 40 14.19 2.83 -6.62
CA VAL A 40 15.60 2.47 -6.72
C VAL A 40 16.22 2.29 -5.34
N SER A 41 15.96 3.21 -4.41
CA SER A 41 16.48 3.13 -3.03
C SER A 41 16.04 1.85 -2.33
N ILE A 42 14.74 1.53 -2.38
CA ILE A 42 14.17 0.33 -1.76
C ILE A 42 14.70 -0.94 -2.43
N ARG A 43 14.71 -0.99 -3.76
CA ARG A 43 15.22 -2.14 -4.52
C ARG A 43 16.68 -2.41 -4.18
N ASN A 44 17.52 -1.38 -4.18
CA ASN A 44 18.94 -1.51 -3.83
C ASN A 44 19.16 -1.89 -2.37
N PHE A 45 18.32 -1.38 -1.46
CA PHE A 45 18.34 -1.81 -0.07
C PHE A 45 18.09 -3.33 0.04
N PHE A 46 17.05 -3.86 -0.61
CA PHE A 46 16.77 -5.29 -0.58
C PHE A 46 17.85 -6.13 -1.28
N LYS A 47 18.32 -5.71 -2.46
CA LYS A 47 19.46 -6.36 -3.12
C LYS A 47 20.67 -6.47 -2.18
N ARG A 48 21.01 -5.37 -1.50
CA ARG A 48 22.17 -5.31 -0.61
C ARG A 48 22.02 -6.18 0.64
N VAL A 49 20.85 -6.20 1.26
CA VAL A 49 20.66 -6.88 2.56
C VAL A 49 20.16 -8.31 2.45
N THR A 50 19.66 -8.72 1.28
CA THR A 50 19.07 -10.06 1.09
C THR A 50 19.61 -10.81 -0.14
N GLY A 51 20.20 -10.13 -1.12
CA GLY A 51 20.59 -10.76 -2.39
C GLY A 51 19.42 -11.17 -3.29
N VAL A 52 18.19 -10.73 -3.01
CA VAL A 52 17.00 -11.10 -3.78
C VAL A 52 17.12 -10.73 -5.27
N ASN A 53 16.63 -11.60 -6.14
CA ASN A 53 16.49 -11.30 -7.56
C ASN A 53 15.48 -10.17 -7.75
N THR A 54 15.69 -9.33 -8.76
CA THR A 54 14.76 -8.22 -9.04
C THR A 54 14.40 -8.18 -10.50
N THR A 55 13.19 -7.76 -10.80
CA THR A 55 12.69 -7.55 -12.16
C THR A 55 11.99 -6.21 -12.28
N GLU A 56 11.91 -5.70 -13.50
CA GLU A 56 11.04 -4.57 -13.88
C GLU A 56 9.79 -5.07 -14.62
N ARG A 57 9.68 -6.37 -14.90
CA ARG A 57 8.52 -6.98 -15.56
C ARG A 57 7.52 -7.46 -14.54
N THR A 58 6.26 -7.05 -14.68
CA THR A 58 5.21 -7.45 -13.74
C THR A 58 4.98 -8.96 -13.77
N GLU A 59 4.98 -9.60 -14.94
CA GLU A 59 4.75 -11.05 -15.05
C GLU A 59 5.81 -11.92 -14.37
N ASP A 60 7.05 -11.42 -14.23
CA ASP A 60 8.16 -12.18 -13.65
C ASP A 60 8.26 -11.99 -12.14
N ALA A 61 7.56 -11.00 -11.59
CA ALA A 61 7.64 -10.69 -10.17
C ALA A 61 6.84 -11.72 -9.37
N THR A 62 7.39 -12.21 -8.27
CA THR A 62 6.59 -12.95 -7.26
C THR A 62 6.14 -12.01 -6.15
N LEU A 63 6.87 -10.89 -5.96
CA LEU A 63 6.59 -9.88 -4.96
C LEU A 63 6.70 -8.49 -5.58
N ILE A 64 5.64 -7.69 -5.43
CA ILE A 64 5.56 -6.33 -5.97
C ILE A 64 5.34 -5.37 -4.80
N GLN A 65 6.35 -4.56 -4.48
CA GLN A 65 6.19 -3.45 -3.54
C GLN A 65 5.87 -2.17 -4.31
N THR A 66 4.73 -1.55 -4.01
CA THR A 66 4.23 -0.39 -4.77
C THR A 66 3.88 0.80 -3.90
N ARG A 67 4.07 1.99 -4.45
CA ARG A 67 3.50 3.24 -3.96
C ARG A 67 2.62 3.89 -5.03
N HIS A 68 1.35 4.09 -4.69
CA HIS A 68 0.32 4.81 -5.45
C HIS A 68 -0.19 4.17 -6.76
N ARG A 69 0.35 3.04 -7.22
CA ARG A 69 -0.13 2.39 -8.45
C ARG A 69 -0.36 0.89 -8.28
N ILE A 70 -1.38 0.38 -8.96
CA ILE A 70 -1.49 -1.04 -9.30
C ILE A 70 -0.94 -1.18 -10.72
N PRO A 71 -0.14 -2.22 -11.02
CA PRO A 71 0.27 -2.50 -12.40
C PRO A 71 -0.93 -2.67 -13.34
N GLU A 72 -0.77 -2.28 -14.60
CA GLU A 72 -1.79 -2.49 -15.63
C GLU A 72 -1.81 -3.95 -16.10
N THR A 73 -0.65 -4.61 -16.12
CA THR A 73 -0.56 -6.06 -16.30
C THR A 73 -1.34 -6.76 -15.19
N PRO A 74 -2.33 -7.61 -15.52
CA PRO A 74 -3.09 -8.35 -14.52
C PRO A 74 -2.19 -9.19 -13.62
N LEU A 75 -2.51 -9.21 -12.33
CA LEU A 75 -1.79 -10.02 -11.36
C LEU A 75 -2.27 -11.47 -11.40
N THR A 76 -1.38 -12.39 -11.06
CA THR A 76 -1.70 -13.83 -10.90
C THR A 76 -1.81 -14.22 -9.42
N GLU A 77 -2.36 -15.41 -9.16
CA GLU A 77 -2.63 -15.91 -7.80
C GLU A 77 -1.37 -16.04 -6.93
N ASP A 78 -0.23 -16.38 -7.54
CA ASP A 78 1.04 -16.56 -6.84
C ASP A 78 1.78 -15.23 -6.56
N GLN A 79 1.25 -14.10 -7.04
CA GLN A 79 1.88 -12.79 -6.85
C GLN A 79 1.34 -12.10 -5.61
N ILE A 80 2.27 -11.54 -4.82
CA ILE A 80 1.91 -10.70 -3.68
C ILE A 80 2.20 -9.24 -4.01
N ILE A 81 1.19 -8.40 -3.84
CA ILE A 81 1.33 -6.94 -3.95
C ILE A 81 1.28 -6.29 -2.56
N ILE A 82 2.27 -5.45 -2.27
CA ILE A 82 2.42 -4.74 -0.99
C ILE A 82 2.30 -3.24 -1.24
N PHE A 83 1.25 -2.63 -0.67
CA PHE A 83 1.02 -1.20 -0.78
C PHE A 83 1.73 -0.41 0.33
N GLN A 84 2.44 0.64 -0.06
CA GLN A 84 2.91 1.66 0.87
C GLN A 84 1.76 2.61 1.22
N VAL A 85 1.28 2.52 2.46
CA VAL A 85 0.13 3.28 2.96
C VAL A 85 0.59 4.35 3.97
N PRO A 86 0.57 5.65 3.59
CA PRO A 86 1.00 6.71 4.49
C PRO A 86 -0.05 7.06 5.56
N ILE A 87 -1.34 6.90 5.24
CA ILE A 87 -2.46 7.11 6.16
C ILE A 87 -3.37 5.88 6.02
N PRO A 88 -3.38 4.96 6.99
CA PRO A 88 -4.14 3.71 6.90
C PRO A 88 -5.63 3.89 7.24
N GLU A 89 -5.97 4.94 7.98
CA GLU A 89 -7.32 5.21 8.47
C GLU A 89 -8.14 5.99 7.42
N PRO A 90 -9.15 5.38 6.75
CA PRO A 90 -9.97 6.07 5.76
C PRO A 90 -10.77 7.25 6.34
N LEU A 91 -11.18 7.18 7.61
CA LEU A 91 -11.94 8.23 8.30
C LEU A 91 -11.06 9.41 8.75
N ARG A 92 -9.73 9.34 8.62
CA ARG A 92 -8.79 10.28 9.25
C ARG A 92 -9.05 11.76 8.92
N PHE A 93 -9.58 12.03 7.73
CA PHE A 93 -9.87 13.39 7.26
C PHE A 93 -11.26 13.90 7.69
N ILE A 94 -12.08 13.04 8.29
CA ILE A 94 -13.41 13.36 8.85
C ILE A 94 -13.29 13.43 10.37
N GLU A 95 -12.68 12.40 10.98
CA GLU A 95 -12.41 12.34 12.40
C GLU A 95 -10.90 12.11 12.62
N PRO A 96 -10.17 13.07 13.19
CA PRO A 96 -8.74 12.96 13.38
C PRO A 96 -8.33 12.05 14.56
N ARG A 97 -9.24 11.67 15.47
CA ARG A 97 -8.92 10.86 16.65
C ARG A 97 -9.03 9.36 16.37
N GLU A 98 -7.96 8.64 16.67
CA GLU A 98 -7.91 7.18 16.56
C GLU A 98 -8.94 6.47 17.45
N THR A 99 -9.20 6.99 18.65
CA THR A 99 -10.17 6.39 19.58
C THR A 99 -11.58 6.39 19.01
N GLU A 100 -11.94 7.47 18.32
CA GLU A 100 -13.25 7.65 17.71
C GLU A 100 -13.35 6.81 16.43
N THR A 101 -12.38 6.89 15.52
CA THR A 101 -12.43 6.10 14.27
C THR A 101 -12.45 4.60 14.55
N ARG A 102 -11.71 4.13 15.57
CA ARG A 102 -11.75 2.73 16.01
C ARG A 102 -13.14 2.33 16.52
N THR A 103 -13.83 3.21 17.24
CA THR A 103 -15.19 2.96 17.74
C THR A 103 -16.18 2.92 16.57
N MET A 104 -16.04 3.83 15.61
CA MET A 104 -16.87 3.86 14.41
C MET A 104 -16.68 2.61 13.56
N HIS A 105 -15.45 2.12 13.38
CA HIS A 105 -15.17 0.84 12.73
C HIS A 105 -15.81 -0.33 13.48
N ALA A 106 -15.73 -0.36 14.80
CA ALA A 106 -16.31 -1.43 15.62
C ALA A 106 -17.85 -1.48 15.57
N LEU A 107 -18.50 -0.35 15.30
CA LEU A 107 -19.96 -0.22 15.24
C LEU A 107 -20.47 -0.06 13.79
N GLU A 108 -19.62 -0.21 12.78
CA GLU A 108 -19.93 0.03 11.36
C GLU A 108 -20.56 1.43 11.08
N GLU A 109 -20.19 2.45 11.85
CA GLU A 109 -20.71 3.82 11.76
C GLU A 109 -20.09 4.61 10.59
N TYR A 110 -20.23 4.09 9.37
CA TYR A 110 -19.72 4.73 8.16
C TYR A 110 -20.67 5.77 7.56
N GLY A 111 -21.83 6.03 8.18
CA GLY A 111 -22.83 6.99 7.70
C GLY A 111 -22.30 8.43 7.60
N VAL A 112 -21.31 8.80 8.42
CA VAL A 112 -20.64 10.11 8.32
C VAL A 112 -19.92 10.29 6.98
N HIS A 113 -19.54 9.20 6.30
CA HIS A 113 -19.00 9.25 4.94
C HIS A 113 -20.05 9.67 3.89
N ALA A 114 -21.35 9.64 4.20
CA ALA A 114 -22.41 10.03 3.28
C ALA A 114 -22.87 11.50 3.44
N GLY A 115 -22.36 12.20 4.47
CA GLY A 115 -22.73 13.57 4.80
C GLY A 115 -22.29 14.62 3.76
N GLU A 116 -22.84 15.83 3.87
CA GLU A 116 -22.60 16.97 2.96
C GLU A 116 -21.12 17.27 2.72
N ALA A 117 -20.27 17.11 3.75
CA ALA A 117 -18.82 17.30 3.62
C ALA A 117 -18.22 16.32 2.59
N VAL A 118 -18.55 15.03 2.65
CA VAL A 118 -18.05 14.06 1.66
C VAL A 118 -18.66 14.29 0.29
N ARG A 119 -19.96 14.64 0.19
CA ARG A 119 -20.56 14.99 -1.11
C ARG A 119 -19.90 16.21 -1.77
N ARG A 120 -19.45 17.21 -0.98
CA ARG A 120 -18.77 18.41 -1.49
C ARG A 120 -17.31 18.15 -1.88
N TYR A 121 -16.60 17.28 -1.15
CA TYR A 121 -15.17 17.00 -1.40
C TYR A 121 -14.88 15.76 -2.26
N ARG A 122 -15.82 14.81 -2.39
CA ARG A 122 -15.65 13.57 -3.19
C ARG A 122 -15.40 13.83 -4.69
N PRO A 123 -16.06 14.80 -5.36
CA PRO A 123 -15.71 15.16 -6.75
C PRO A 123 -14.30 15.73 -6.89
N LEU A 124 -13.67 16.17 -5.79
CA LEU A 124 -12.38 16.85 -5.77
C LEU A 124 -11.21 15.94 -5.37
N ARG A 125 -11.46 14.64 -5.06
CA ARG A 125 -10.40 13.69 -4.69
C ARG A 125 -10.08 12.77 -5.88
N PRO A 126 -8.97 13.00 -6.60
CA PRO A 126 -8.58 12.17 -7.74
C PRO A 126 -7.92 10.83 -7.35
N TYR A 127 -7.66 10.58 -6.06
CA TYR A 127 -7.02 9.36 -5.56
C TYR A 127 -7.42 9.08 -4.10
N ARG A 128 -7.05 7.89 -3.58
CA ARG A 128 -7.43 7.37 -2.25
C ARG A 128 -8.94 7.34 -2.05
N HIS A 129 -9.64 6.74 -3.00
CA HIS A 129 -11.06 6.44 -2.86
C HIS A 129 -11.27 5.37 -1.80
N HIS A 130 -12.29 5.55 -0.99
CA HIS A 130 -12.70 4.58 0.01
C HIS A 130 -13.48 3.46 -0.67
N LEU A 131 -13.10 2.22 -0.39
CA LEU A 131 -13.76 1.01 -0.89
C LEU A 131 -14.32 0.25 0.31
N ARG A 132 -15.50 -0.37 0.14
CA ARG A 132 -16.03 -1.35 1.10
C ARG A 132 -15.49 -2.72 0.71
N LEU A 133 -14.81 -3.40 1.63
CA LEU A 133 -14.34 -4.77 1.43
C LEU A 133 -15.39 -5.77 1.93
N PRO A 134 -15.53 -6.95 1.31
CA PRO A 134 -16.44 -7.98 1.77
C PRO A 134 -16.01 -8.56 3.11
N GLY A 135 -16.97 -8.84 4.01
CA GLY A 135 -16.73 -9.43 5.34
C GLY A 135 -17.10 -8.54 6.54
N GLU A 136 -17.45 -7.26 6.32
CA GLU A 136 -18.04 -6.39 7.36
C GLU A 136 -19.57 -6.38 7.22
N GLY A 137 -20.23 -7.14 8.11
CA GLY A 137 -21.69 -7.20 8.25
C GLY A 137 -22.36 -8.56 7.93
N GLN A 138 -22.00 -9.63 8.66
CA GLN A 138 -22.84 -10.82 8.84
C GLN A 138 -23.16 -11.02 10.32
#